data_AF-A0A7Y3UG37-F1
#
_entry.id   AF-A0A7Y3UG37-F1
#
_cell.length_a   1.000
_cell.length_b   1.000
_cell.length_c   1.000
_cell.angle_alpha   90.00
_cell.angle_beta   90.00
_cell.angle_gamma   90.00
#
_symmetry.space_group_name_H-M   'P 1'
#
loop_
_entity.id
_entity.type
_entity.pdbx_description
1 polymer ?
#
loop_
_entity_poly.entity_id
_entity_poly.type
_entity_poly.pdbx_seq_one_letter_code
_entity_poly.pdbx_strand_id
1 'polypeptide(L)'
;MESVKLNWFDKQADQFEKDRFGLMAMMIAIQSCWGSVAAGLSYNSDSMLWLSLCATFTMMNNAVLIAQGPPKYCVGIFWAATVVNTAVVILQLFVL
;
A
#
# COMPACT_ATOMS: atom_id res chain seq x y z
N MET A 1 -15.14 3.39 -33.84
CA MET A 1 -14.46 2.63 -32.76
C MET A 1 -14.90 3.25 -31.45
N GLU A 2 -15.75 2.54 -30.72
CA GLU A 2 -16.18 2.94 -29.38
C GLU A 2 -14.95 2.98 -28.47
N SER A 3 -14.65 4.13 -27.86
CA SER A 3 -13.58 4.24 -26.89
C SER A 3 -13.99 3.44 -25.65
N VAL A 4 -13.42 2.25 -25.47
CA VAL A 4 -13.59 1.49 -24.24
C VAL A 4 -13.12 2.39 -23.10
N LYS A 5 -14.07 2.90 -22.30
CA LYS A 5 -13.76 3.68 -21.10
C LYS A 5 -13.06 2.73 -20.13
N LEU A 6 -11.73 2.78 -20.10
CA LEU A 6 -10.95 2.07 -19.09
C LEU A 6 -11.40 2.52 -17.70
N ASN A 7 -11.66 1.53 -16.82
CA ASN A 7 -11.99 1.80 -15.43
C ASN A 7 -10.80 2.50 -14.74
N TRP A 8 -11.05 3.29 -13.71
CA TRP A 8 -10.02 4.08 -13.00
C TRP A 8 -8.85 3.20 -12.54
N PHE A 9 -9.14 1.99 -12.06
CA PHE A 9 -8.12 1.03 -11.63
C PHE A 9 -7.29 0.50 -12.79
N ASP A 10 -7.92 0.16 -13.92
CA ASP A 10 -7.19 -0.30 -15.11
C ASP A 10 -6.28 0.79 -15.66
N LYS A 11 -6.71 2.05 -15.61
CA LYS A 11 -5.88 3.20 -16.00
C LYS A 11 -4.62 3.33 -15.12
N GLN A 12 -4.73 3.06 -13.82
CA GLN A 12 -3.58 3.06 -12.93
C GLN A 12 -2.63 1.89 -13.19
N ALA A 13 -3.17 0.70 -13.44
CA ALA A 13 -2.36 -0.46 -13.81
C ALA A 13 -1.59 -0.22 -15.13
N ASP A 14 -2.23 0.39 -16.12
CA ASP A 14 -1.58 0.77 -17.38
C ASP A 14 -0.50 1.85 -17.18
N GLN A 15 -0.76 2.83 -16.32
CA GLN A 15 0.23 3.87 -16.00
C GLN A 15 1.41 3.29 -15.20
N PHE A 16 1.12 2.39 -14.26
CA PHE A 16 2.13 1.63 -13.54
C PHE A 16 3.03 0.86 -14.50
N GLU A 17 2.48 0.22 -15.53
CA GLU A 17 3.30 -0.51 -16.49
C GLU A 17 4.21 0.39 -17.33
N LYS A 18 3.73 1.58 -17.73
CA LYS A 18 4.50 2.55 -18.52
C LYS A 18 5.71 3.10 -17.75
N ASP A 19 5.50 3.44 -16.48
CA ASP A 19 6.52 4.07 -15.63
C ASP A 19 6.97 3.13 -14.49
N ARG A 20 7.05 1.82 -14.77
CA ARG A 20 7.17 0.74 -13.78
C ARG A 20 8.24 0.98 -12.73
N PHE A 21 9.49 1.25 -13.13
CA PHE A 21 10.59 1.41 -12.17
C PHE A 21 10.46 2.66 -11.31
N GLY A 22 10.01 3.78 -11.89
CA GLY A 22 9.82 5.03 -11.16
C GLY A 22 8.67 4.93 -10.15
N LEU A 23 7.54 4.36 -10.58
CA LEU A 23 6.38 4.16 -9.73
C LEU A 23 6.62 3.10 -8.66
N MET A 24 7.35 2.03 -8.94
CA MET A 24 7.78 1.06 -7.93
C MET A 24 8.58 1.73 -6.82
N ALA A 25 9.61 2.51 -7.16
CA ALA A 25 10.42 3.21 -6.16
C ALA A 25 9.59 4.18 -5.31
N MET A 26 8.70 4.94 -5.96
CA MET A 26 7.78 5.85 -5.28
C MET A 26 6.84 5.10 -4.33
N MET A 27 6.18 4.02 -4.80
CA MET A 27 5.21 3.25 -4.03
C MET A 27 5.86 2.54 -2.84
N ILE A 28 7.09 2.04 -2.99
CA ILE A 28 7.88 1.49 -1.88
C ILE A 28 8.18 2.59 -0.85
N ALA A 29 8.65 3.76 -1.29
CA ALA A 29 8.99 4.86 -0.38
C ALA A 29 7.76 5.34 0.40
N ILE A 30 6.65 5.60 -0.30
CA ILE A 30 5.40 6.06 0.32
C ILE A 30 4.92 5.03 1.35
N GLN A 31 4.86 3.74 0.99
CA GLN A 31 4.38 2.75 1.94
C GLN A 31 5.32 2.49 3.11
N SER A 32 6.63 2.54 2.88
CA SER A 32 7.58 2.36 3.98
C SER A 32 7.45 3.48 5.01
N CYS A 33 7.27 4.72 4.55
CA CYS A 33 7.01 5.87 5.43
C CYS A 33 5.66 5.72 6.15
N TRP A 34 4.59 5.43 5.41
CA TRP A 34 3.24 5.35 5.98
C TRP A 34 3.08 4.18 6.95
N GLY A 35 3.58 3.01 6.58
CA GLY A 35 3.63 1.83 7.45
C GLY A 35 4.45 2.05 8.71
N SER A 36 5.55 2.83 8.65
CA SER A 36 6.36 3.17 9.84
C SER A 36 5.58 4.02 10.84
N VAL A 37 4.74 4.95 10.38
CA VAL A 37 3.85 5.74 11.25
C VAL A 37 2.82 4.83 11.93
N ALA A 38 2.15 3.96 11.17
CA ALA A 38 1.18 3.01 11.71
C ALA A 38 1.81 2.04 12.73
N ALA A 39 3.02 1.56 12.43
CA ALA A 39 3.79 0.67 13.31
C ALA A 39 4.22 1.37 14.60
N GLY A 40 4.71 2.61 14.52
CA GLY A 40 5.12 3.39 15.70
C GLY A 40 3.95 3.64 16.67
N LEU A 41 2.78 4.01 16.15
CA LEU A 41 1.57 4.15 16.96
C LEU A 41 1.15 2.83 17.59
N SER A 42 1.22 1.74 16.81
CA SER A 42 0.85 0.41 17.31
C SER A 42 1.78 -0.11 18.39
N TYR A 43 3.08 0.18 18.27
CA TYR A 43 4.08 -0.13 19.28
C TYR A 43 3.79 0.58 20.61
N ASN A 44 3.43 1.87 20.58
CA ASN A 44 3.10 2.63 21.79
C ASN A 44 1.85 2.10 22.52
N SER A 45 0.92 1.49 21.80
CA SER A 45 -0.29 0.88 22.37
C SER A 45 -0.09 -0.55 22.91
N ASP A 46 1.13 -1.11 22.85
CA ASP A 46 1.45 -2.52 23.12
C ASP A 46 0.59 -3.55 22.37
N SER A 47 -0.09 -3.12 21.31
CA SER A 47 -0.95 -4.00 20.51
C SER A 47 -0.16 -4.68 19.40
N MET A 48 0.34 -5.86 19.74
CA MET A 48 1.06 -6.73 18.81
C MET A 48 0.21 -7.13 17.59
N LEU A 49 -1.12 -7.15 17.73
CA LEU A 49 -2.04 -7.43 16.63
C LEU A 49 -2.00 -6.33 15.57
N TRP A 50 -2.14 -5.06 15.98
CA TRP A 50 -2.08 -3.92 15.05
C TRP A 50 -0.71 -3.79 14.39
N LEU A 51 0.35 -4.01 15.17
CA LEU A 51 1.72 -4.00 14.67
C LEU A 51 1.96 -5.11 13.61
N SER A 52 1.46 -6.31 13.85
CA SER A 52 1.60 -7.43 12.91
C SER A 52 0.85 -7.19 11.59
N LEU A 53 -0.33 -6.57 11.65
CA LEU A 53 -1.13 -6.22 10.48
C LEU A 53 -0.44 -5.17 9.63
N CYS A 54 -0.03 -4.03 10.22
CA CYS A 54 0.61 -2.97 9.45
C CYS A 54 1.95 -3.44 8.85
N ALA A 55 2.74 -4.23 9.59
CA ALA A 55 3.99 -4.79 9.09
C ALA A 55 3.75 -5.74 7.90
N THR A 56 2.77 -6.62 7.99
CA THR A 56 2.45 -7.60 6.95
C THR A 56 2.02 -6.92 5.65
N PHE A 57 1.09 -5.97 5.71
CA PHE A 57 0.60 -5.29 4.50
C PHE A 57 1.66 -4.36 3.87
N THR A 58 2.44 -3.67 4.70
CA THR A 58 3.54 -2.83 4.21
C THR A 58 4.62 -3.68 3.53
N MET A 59 5.01 -4.80 4.13
CA MET A 59 6.01 -5.70 3.54
C MET A 59 5.46 -6.45 2.33
N MET A 60 4.17 -6.78 2.30
CA MET A 60 3.53 -7.36 1.12
C MET A 60 3.58 -6.41 -0.07
N ASN A 61 3.30 -5.11 0.14
CA ASN A 61 3.46 -4.09 -0.89
C ASN A 61 4.90 -4.03 -1.42
N ASN A 62 5.88 -3.97 -0.51
CA ASN A 62 7.28 -3.91 -0.90
C ASN A 62 7.72 -5.19 -1.64
N ALA A 63 7.27 -6.36 -1.17
CA ALA A 63 7.59 -7.65 -1.76
C ALA A 63 7.03 -7.79 -3.19
N VAL A 64 5.75 -7.45 -3.41
CA VAL A 64 5.16 -7.57 -4.76
C VAL A 64 5.81 -6.61 -5.75
N LEU A 65 6.18 -5.40 -5.29
CA LEU A 65 6.88 -4.43 -6.13
C LEU A 65 8.29 -4.94 -6.45
N ILE A 66 9.08 -5.36 -5.47
CA ILE A 66 10.45 -5.89 -5.70
C ILE A 66 10.45 -7.13 -6.60
N ALA A 67 9.46 -8.01 -6.44
CA ALA A 67 9.28 -9.18 -7.30
C ALA A 67 8.83 -8.82 -8.73
N GLN A 68 8.61 -7.53 -9.04
CA GLN A 68 8.08 -7.04 -10.31
C GLN A 68 6.78 -7.75 -10.68
N GLY A 69 5.89 -7.88 -9.69
CA GLY A 69 4.60 -8.54 -9.84
C GLY A 69 3.71 -7.88 -10.90
N PRO A 70 2.61 -8.53 -11.29
CA PRO A 70 1.74 -7.99 -12.33
C PRO A 70 1.15 -6.64 -11.89
N PRO A 71 0.98 -5.66 -12.81
CA PRO A 71 0.60 -4.28 -12.47
C PRO A 71 -0.64 -4.15 -11.59
N LYS A 72 -1.67 -4.95 -11.87
CA LYS A 72 -2.91 -4.97 -11.09
C LYS A 72 -2.67 -5.38 -9.63
N TYR A 73 -1.75 -6.32 -9.37
CA TYR A 73 -1.39 -6.69 -8.00
C TYR A 73 -0.57 -5.60 -7.33
N CYS A 74 0.40 -5.00 -8.03
CA CYS A 74 1.20 -3.90 -7.49
C CYS A 74 0.34 -2.72 -7.05
N VAL A 75 -0.56 -2.26 -7.92
CA VAL A 75 -1.48 -1.16 -7.61
C VAL A 75 -2.53 -1.57 -6.58
N GLY A 76 -3.09 -2.77 -6.70
CA GLY A 76 -4.12 -3.27 -5.77
C GLY A 76 -3.61 -3.44 -4.34
N ILE A 77 -2.44 -4.06 -4.17
CA ILE A 77 -1.82 -4.27 -2.86
C ILE A 77 -1.39 -2.94 -2.25
N PHE A 78 -0.89 -1.99 -3.05
CA PHE A 78 -0.59 -0.65 -2.56
C PHE A 78 -1.81 0.06 -1.98
N TRP A 79 -2.96 0.01 -2.67
CA TRP A 79 -4.20 0.57 -2.14
C TRP A 79 -4.71 -0.18 -0.91
N ALA A 80 -4.65 -1.51 -0.91
CA ALA A 80 -5.03 -2.32 0.24
C ALA A 80 -4.17 -1.97 1.48
N ALA A 81 -2.84 -1.90 1.32
CA ALA A 81 -1.93 -1.50 2.38
C ALA A 81 -2.19 -0.06 2.84
N THR A 82 -2.55 0.84 1.93
CA THR A 82 -2.90 2.24 2.27
C THR A 82 -4.14 2.27 3.15
N VAL A 83 -5.20 1.56 2.78
CA VAL A 83 -6.44 1.50 3.55
C VAL A 83 -6.22 0.88 4.92
N VAL A 84 -5.51 -0.25 4.99
CA VAL A 84 -5.23 -0.95 6.26
C VAL A 84 -4.40 -0.07 7.18
N ASN A 85 -3.26 0.45 6.72
CA ASN A 85 -2.39 1.30 7.55
C ASN A 85 -3.11 2.58 8.00
N THR A 86 -3.93 3.18 7.14
CA THR A 86 -4.74 4.36 7.50
C THR A 86 -5.79 4.02 8.56
N ALA A 87 -6.48 2.89 8.43
CA ALA A 87 -7.44 2.44 9.44
C ALA A 87 -6.76 2.21 10.79
N VAL A 88 -5.58 1.58 10.81
CA VAL A 88 -4.79 1.39 12.03
C VAL A 88 -4.42 2.74 12.67
N VAL A 89 -3.91 3.69 11.88
CA VAL A 89 -3.59 5.04 12.38
C VAL A 89 -4.80 5.72 12.99
N ILE A 90 -5.96 5.67 12.33
CA ILE A 90 -7.20 6.29 12.84
C ILE A 90 -7.64 5.64 14.15
N LEU A 91 -7.63 4.31 14.22
CA LEU A 91 -8.00 3.59 15.44
C LEU A 91 -7.06 3.92 16.60
N GLN A 92 -5.75 4.00 16.35
CA GLN A 92 -4.75 4.31 17.37
C GLN A 92 -4.72 5.77 17.81
N LEU A 93 -5.25 6.70 17.01
CA LEU A 93 -5.27 8.12 17.38
C LEU A 93 -6.58 8.55 18.03
N PHE A 94 -7.70 7.92 17.67
CA PHE A 94 -9.03 8.40 18.05
C PHE A 94 -9.86 7.41 18.87
N VAL A 95 -9.48 6.14 18.92
CA VAL A 95 -10.30 5.09 19.55
C VAL A 95 -9.57 4.38 20.69
N LEU A 96 -8.30 4.05 20.49
CA LEU A 96 -7.42 3.37 21.44
C LEU A 96 -6.50 4.37 22.13
#